data_AF-A0A8H8CJU1-F1
#
_entry.id   AF-A0A8H8CJU1-F1
#
_cell.length_a   1.000
_cell.length_b   1.000
_cell.length_c   1.000
_cell.angle_alpha   90.00
_cell.angle_beta   90.00
_cell.angle_gamma   90.00
#
_symmetry.space_group_name_H-M   'P 1'
#
loop_
_entity.id
_entity.type
_entity.pdbx_description
1 polymer ?
#
loop_
_entity_poly.entity_id
_entity_poly.type
_entity_poly.pdbx_seq_one_letter_code
_entity_poly.pdbx_strand_id
1 'polypeptide(L)'
;MSQFAIEDLNMLFHPTDLRTDEQKAIGTACRTFQVAHSDLHSSSLAEVYSAPAPKGQKGRVWWHSNDNDKIEHVTVRYNRRKGGDRCHVYRDGSGNMNPHKPKKTASRATSGQEEEVYDSDCTVELLEGEEPSED
;
A
#
# COMPACT_ATOMS: atom_id res chain seq x y z
N MET A 1 -23.84 -20.06 -2.10
CA MET A 1 -23.01 -18.91 -1.71
C MET A 1 -21.78 -19.47 -1.02
N SER A 2 -20.59 -19.28 -1.60
CA SER A 2 -19.36 -19.85 -1.03
C SER A 2 -18.97 -19.07 0.22
N GLN A 3 -19.00 -19.71 1.39
CA GLN A 3 -18.41 -19.16 2.61
C GLN A 3 -16.89 -19.26 2.46
N PHE A 4 -16.25 -18.18 2.05
CA PHE A 4 -14.80 -18.07 2.17
C PHE A 4 -14.48 -18.00 3.67
N ALA A 5 -13.91 -19.08 4.21
CA ALA A 5 -13.30 -19.04 5.52
C ALA A 5 -12.06 -18.15 5.42
N ILE A 6 -12.20 -16.87 5.75
CA ILE A 6 -11.07 -15.96 5.78
C ILE A 6 -10.26 -16.37 7.02
N GLU A 7 -9.07 -16.94 6.83
CA GLU A 7 -8.14 -17.30 7.92
C GLU A 7 -7.94 -16.11 8.86
N ASP A 8 -7.71 -16.34 10.16
CA ASP A 8 -7.42 -15.25 11.10
C ASP A 8 -6.19 -14.44 10.62
N LEU A 9 -6.37 -13.14 10.42
CA LEU A 9 -5.32 -12.24 9.97
C LEU A 9 -4.33 -12.01 11.12
N ASN A 10 -3.11 -12.50 10.98
CA ASN A 10 -2.05 -12.20 11.94
C ASN A 10 -1.59 -10.75 11.77
N MET A 11 -1.32 -10.07 12.88
CA MET A 11 -0.86 -8.68 12.89
C MET A 11 0.56 -8.58 13.45
N LEU A 12 1.46 -7.94 12.71
CA LEU A 12 2.80 -7.58 13.18
C LEU A 12 2.93 -6.07 13.23
N PHE A 13 3.37 -5.52 14.35
CA PHE A 13 3.47 -4.08 14.57
C PHE A 13 4.95 -3.64 14.60
N HIS A 14 5.27 -2.60 13.81
CA HIS A 14 6.60 -2.02 13.72
C HIS A 14 6.60 -0.52 14.11
N PRO A 15 7.18 -0.16 15.28
CA PRO A 15 7.74 -1.02 16.32
C PRO A 15 6.67 -1.75 17.15
N THR A 16 7.08 -2.75 17.94
CA THR A 16 6.17 -3.61 18.72
C THR A 16 5.63 -2.94 19.99
N ASP A 17 5.97 -1.67 20.23
CA ASP A 17 5.74 -0.88 21.45
C ASP A 17 4.33 -0.28 21.58
N LEU A 18 3.33 -0.94 20.99
CA LEU A 18 1.96 -0.43 20.89
C LEU A 18 1.11 -0.80 22.13
N ARG A 19 0.31 0.13 22.65
CA ARG A 19 -0.69 -0.16 23.69
C ARG A 19 -1.76 -1.14 23.18
N THR A 20 -2.16 -2.09 24.02
CA THR A 20 -3.03 -3.22 23.64
C THR A 20 -4.38 -2.81 23.03
N ASP A 21 -4.97 -1.70 23.47
CA ASP A 21 -6.28 -1.25 22.96
C ASP A 21 -6.19 -0.68 21.54
N GLU A 22 -5.11 0.03 21.22
CA GLU A 22 -4.89 0.58 19.90
C GLU A 22 -4.50 -0.52 18.90
N GLN A 23 -3.83 -1.59 19.36
CA GLN A 23 -3.57 -2.79 18.54
C GLN A 23 -4.87 -3.45 18.08
N LYS A 24 -5.86 -3.56 18.98
CA LYS A 24 -7.18 -4.13 18.66
C LYS A 24 -7.94 -3.29 17.65
N ALA A 25 -7.93 -1.97 17.82
CA ALA A 25 -8.60 -1.05 16.89
C ALA A 25 -7.98 -1.15 15.48
N ILE A 26 -6.65 -1.14 15.38
CA ILE A 26 -5.94 -1.29 14.11
C ILE A 26 -6.19 -2.67 13.49
N GLY A 27 -6.14 -3.75 14.29
CA GLY A 27 -6.42 -5.10 13.83
C GLY A 27 -7.81 -5.24 13.24
N THR A 28 -8.82 -4.64 13.89
CA THR A 28 -10.20 -4.62 13.39
C THR A 28 -10.29 -3.91 12.05
N ALA A 29 -9.72 -2.71 11.92
CA ALA A 29 -9.72 -1.96 10.67
C ALA A 29 -9.00 -2.72 9.54
N CYS A 30 -7.83 -3.30 9.82
CA CYS A 30 -7.07 -4.09 8.84
C CYS A 30 -7.82 -5.34 8.38
N ARG A 31 -8.57 -5.97 9.29
CA ARG A 31 -9.40 -7.12 8.96
C ARG A 31 -10.60 -6.73 8.11
N THR A 32 -11.31 -5.66 8.47
CA THR A 32 -12.42 -5.12 7.67
C THR A 32 -11.93 -4.76 6.27
N PHE A 33 -10.79 -4.10 6.16
CA PHE A 33 -10.18 -3.74 4.87
C PHE A 33 -9.85 -4.98 4.04
N GLN A 34 -9.28 -6.02 4.67
CA GLN A 34 -9.00 -7.28 4.01
C GLN A 34 -10.27 -7.93 3.45
N VAL A 35 -11.33 -8.03 4.25
CA VAL A 35 -12.60 -8.67 3.84
C VAL A 35 -13.23 -7.91 2.67
N ALA A 36 -13.13 -6.58 2.67
CA ALA A 36 -13.68 -5.73 1.61
C ALA A 36 -12.94 -5.86 0.27
N HIS A 37 -11.67 -6.31 0.26
CA HIS A 37 -10.84 -6.37 -0.95
C HIS A 37 -10.45 -7.81 -1.28
N SER A 38 -11.02 -8.36 -2.36
CA SER A 38 -10.78 -9.74 -2.82
C SER A 38 -9.30 -10.06 -2.99
N ASP A 39 -8.49 -9.09 -3.41
CA ASP A 39 -7.04 -9.25 -3.63
C ASP A 39 -6.26 -9.55 -2.34
N LEU A 40 -6.86 -9.27 -1.18
CA LEU A 40 -6.25 -9.46 0.13
C LEU A 40 -6.76 -10.72 0.84
N HIS A 41 -7.78 -11.41 0.31
CA HIS A 41 -8.39 -12.58 0.96
C HIS A 41 -7.41 -13.72 1.19
N SER A 42 -6.39 -13.86 0.34
CA SER A 42 -5.35 -14.88 0.48
C SER A 42 -4.25 -14.50 1.47
N SER A 43 -4.24 -13.26 1.96
CA SER A 43 -3.23 -12.77 2.91
C SER A 43 -3.54 -13.28 4.31
N SER A 44 -2.50 -13.75 5.01
CA SER A 44 -2.61 -14.27 6.37
C SER A 44 -1.83 -13.45 7.39
N LEU A 45 -1.12 -12.42 6.90
CA LEU A 45 -0.29 -11.53 7.69
C LEU A 45 -0.45 -10.09 7.19
N ALA A 46 -0.67 -9.17 8.12
CA ALA A 46 -0.62 -7.73 7.94
C ALA A 46 0.47 -7.12 8.83
N GLU A 47 1.47 -6.52 8.20
CA GLU A 47 2.51 -5.75 8.87
C GLU A 47 2.12 -4.27 8.92
N VAL A 48 1.99 -3.73 10.12
CA VAL A 48 1.59 -2.35 10.38
C VAL A 48 2.81 -1.53 10.73
N TYR A 49 2.92 -0.36 10.10
CA TYR A 49 4.03 0.56 10.26
C TYR A 49 3.54 1.88 10.86
N SER A 50 4.18 2.29 11.95
CA SER A 50 3.99 3.63 12.51
C SER A 50 4.77 4.68 11.73
N ALA A 51 4.26 5.91 11.77
CA ALA A 51 4.91 7.09 11.23
C ALA A 51 5.64 7.90 12.31
N PRO A 52 6.60 8.75 11.93
CA PRO A 52 7.13 9.78 12.82
C PRO A 52 6.01 10.67 13.33
N ALA A 53 6.05 11.04 14.62
CA ALA A 53 5.10 11.99 15.16
C ALA A 53 5.20 13.36 14.45
N PRO A 54 4.10 14.13 14.38
CA PRO A 54 4.10 15.46 13.79
C PRO A 54 5.13 16.40 14.44
N LYS A 55 5.55 17.43 13.70
CA LYS A 55 6.55 18.41 14.17
C LYS A 55 6.12 19.01 15.52
N GLY A 56 6.95 18.84 16.53
CA GLY A 56 6.68 19.31 17.90
C GLY A 56 6.25 18.23 18.88
N GLN A 57 6.01 17.00 18.43
CA GLN A 57 5.80 15.83 19.28
C GLN A 57 7.01 14.88 19.19
N LYS A 58 7.38 14.27 20.32
CA LYS A 58 8.40 13.22 20.37
C LYS A 58 7.73 11.86 20.25
N GLY A 59 8.30 10.96 19.45
CA GLY A 59 7.87 9.57 19.35
C GLY A 59 7.33 9.20 17.97
N ARG A 60 6.52 8.15 17.95
CA ARG A 60 5.87 7.58 16.77
C ARG A 60 4.36 7.61 16.96
N VAL A 61 3.64 7.70 15.86
CA VAL A 61 2.18 7.65 15.83
C VAL A 61 1.74 6.57 14.85
N TRP A 62 0.68 5.86 15.20
CA TRP A 62 0.13 4.80 14.36
C TRP A 62 -0.84 5.39 13.36
N TRP A 63 -1.84 6.06 13.88
CA TRP A 63 -2.77 6.85 13.09
C TRP A 63 -2.12 8.18 12.71
N HIS A 64 -1.99 8.41 11.41
CA HIS A 64 -1.37 9.60 10.86
C HIS A 64 -2.03 9.99 9.54
N SER A 65 -1.81 11.23 9.12
CA SER A 65 -2.12 11.68 7.77
C SER A 65 -0.85 12.28 7.15
N ASN A 66 -0.82 12.36 5.83
CA ASN A 66 0.29 12.96 5.10
C ASN A 66 -0.26 13.92 4.03
N ASP A 67 0.63 14.55 3.27
CA ASP A 67 0.20 15.54 2.28
C ASP A 67 -0.57 14.95 1.09
N ASN A 68 -0.36 13.67 0.78
CA ASN A 68 -1.03 12.97 -0.30
C ASN A 68 -2.32 12.27 0.14
N ASP A 69 -2.46 12.02 1.44
CA ASP A 69 -3.62 11.38 2.04
C ASP A 69 -3.94 12.08 3.38
N LYS A 70 -4.92 12.98 3.29
CA LYS A 70 -5.35 13.83 4.41
C LYS A 70 -6.25 13.08 5.40
N ILE A 71 -6.74 11.90 5.03
CA ILE A 71 -7.53 11.04 5.91
C ILE A 71 -6.57 10.32 6.86
N GLU A 72 -6.94 10.23 8.13
CA GLU A 72 -6.13 9.55 9.12
C GLU A 72 -6.09 8.03 8.85
N HIS A 73 -4.88 7.49 8.67
CA HIS A 73 -4.63 6.11 8.28
C HIS A 73 -3.48 5.49 9.07
N VAL A 74 -3.40 4.16 9.01
CA VAL A 74 -2.18 3.39 9.26
C VAL A 74 -1.59 2.90 7.95
N THR A 75 -0.26 2.78 7.88
CA THR A 75 0.42 2.15 6.75
C THR A 75 0.52 0.64 7.00
N VAL A 76 0.04 -0.17 6.06
CA VAL A 76 -0.03 -1.64 6.20
C VAL A 76 0.53 -2.34 4.97
N ARG A 77 1.20 -3.48 5.17
CA ARG A 77 1.62 -4.41 4.11
C ARG A 77 0.97 -5.77 4.31
N TYR A 78 0.27 -6.25 3.30
CA TYR A 78 -0.31 -7.59 3.30
C TYR A 78 0.60 -8.53 2.51
N ASN A 79 0.98 -9.66 3.11
CA ASN A 79 2.05 -10.54 2.60
C ASN A 79 1.81 -11.16 1.21
N ARG A 80 0.57 -11.26 0.75
CA ARG A 80 0.20 -11.97 -0.50
C ARG A 80 -0.54 -11.10 -1.50
N ARG A 81 -0.49 -9.78 -1.31
CA ARG A 81 -1.13 -8.83 -2.22
C ARG A 81 -0.43 -8.83 -3.58
N LYS A 82 -1.20 -8.97 -4.66
CA LYS A 82 -0.70 -8.80 -6.03
C LYS A 82 -0.56 -7.30 -6.38
N GLY A 83 0.56 -6.91 -6.99
CA GLY A 83 0.72 -5.61 -7.64
C GLY A 83 1.02 -4.40 -6.74
N GLY A 84 1.29 -4.57 -5.44
CA GLY A 84 1.64 -3.43 -4.61
C GLY A 84 2.06 -3.74 -3.19
N ASP A 85 2.96 -2.89 -2.68
CA ASP A 85 3.80 -3.17 -1.52
C ASP A 85 3.32 -2.46 -0.24
N ARG A 86 2.38 -1.51 -0.33
CA ARG A 86 1.81 -0.74 0.81
C ARG A 86 0.35 -0.38 0.55
N CYS A 87 -0.45 -0.37 1.61
CA CYS A 87 -1.82 0.13 1.65
C CYS A 87 -1.94 1.16 2.78
N HIS A 88 -2.87 2.10 2.65
CA HIS A 88 -3.34 2.91 3.77
C HIS A 88 -4.69 2.37 4.23
N VAL A 89 -4.84 2.10 5.52
CA VAL A 89 -6.10 1.65 6.12
C VAL A 89 -6.61 2.74 7.04
N TYR A 90 -7.85 3.17 6.83
CA TYR A 90 -8.54 4.19 7.61
C TYR A 90 -9.20 3.57 8.85
N ARG A 91 -9.60 4.42 9.81
CA ARG A 91 -10.18 3.95 11.09
C ARG A 91 -11.45 3.11 10.94
N ASP A 92 -12.24 3.38 9.92
CA ASP A 92 -13.47 2.66 9.61
C ASP A 92 -13.24 1.32 8.89
N GLY A 93 -12.00 1.01 8.53
CA GLY A 93 -11.64 -0.19 7.78
C GLY A 93 -11.77 -0.04 6.26
N SER A 94 -12.10 1.15 5.75
CA SER A 94 -11.86 1.50 4.35
C SER A 94 -10.40 1.88 4.14
N GLY A 95 -9.98 2.17 2.90
CA GLY A 95 -8.56 2.47 2.67
C GLY A 95 -8.19 2.68 1.21
N ASN A 96 -6.91 3.00 1.02
CA ASN A 96 -6.29 3.13 -0.29
C ASN A 96 -5.33 1.97 -0.51
N MET A 97 -5.62 1.12 -1.49
CA MET A 97 -4.73 0.02 -1.88
C MET A 97 -3.44 0.50 -2.56
N ASN A 98 -3.47 1.63 -3.26
CA ASN A 98 -2.32 2.17 -4.00
C ASN A 98 -2.01 3.60 -3.57
N PRO A 99 -1.56 3.80 -2.32
CA PRO A 99 -1.15 5.12 -1.88
C PRO A 99 -0.01 5.61 -2.79
N HIS A 100 -0.25 6.74 -3.46
CA HIS A 100 0.74 7.31 -4.36
C HIS A 100 2.04 7.56 -3.60
N LYS A 101 3.16 7.09 -4.16
CA LYS A 101 4.49 7.48 -3.66
C LYS A 101 4.54 9.02 -3.72
N PRO A 102 4.97 9.70 -2.64
CA PRO A 102 5.18 11.14 -2.71
C PRO A 102 6.06 11.42 -3.92
N LYS A 103 5.65 12.37 -4.77
CA LYS A 103 6.52 12.86 -5.84
C LYS A 103 7.84 13.25 -5.16
N LYS A 104 8.95 12.62 -5.54
CA LYS A 104 10.27 13.10 -5.13
C LYS A 104 10.32 14.54 -5.62
N THR A 105 10.16 15.51 -4.73
CA THR A 105 10.54 16.87 -5.04
C THR A 105 12.02 16.78 -5.34
N ALA A 106 12.37 16.89 -6.61
CA ALA A 106 13.75 17.05 -7.02
C ALA A 106 14.28 18.21 -6.17
N SER A 107 15.16 17.90 -5.22
CA SER A 107 15.94 18.90 -4.53
C SER A 107 16.55 19.75 -5.64
N ARG A 108 16.17 21.03 -5.69
CA ARG A 108 16.59 22.02 -6.68
C ARG A 108 18.11 21.98 -6.81
N ALA A 109 18.59 21.15 -7.72
CA ALA A 109 19.98 21.11 -8.13
C ALA A 109 20.14 22.28 -9.11
N THR A 110 21.03 23.16 -8.71
CA THR A 110 21.60 24.24 -9.50
C THR A 110 21.95 23.75 -10.91
N SER A 111 21.37 24.41 -11.92
CA SER A 111 21.86 24.63 -13.28
C SER A 111 22.55 23.48 -14.04
N GLY A 112 21.91 23.00 -15.11
CA GLY A 112 22.63 22.52 -16.30
C GLY A 112 22.08 21.26 -16.96
N GLN A 113 21.50 21.46 -18.15
CA GLN A 113 21.35 20.55 -19.28
C GLN A 113 20.43 19.31 -19.18
N GLU A 114 19.36 19.46 -19.97
CA GLU A 114 18.60 18.47 -20.75
C GLU A 114 19.43 17.25 -21.19
N GLU A 115 18.93 16.04 -20.91
CA GLU A 115 18.69 15.05 -21.95
C GLU A 115 17.74 13.96 -21.43
N GLU A 116 16.70 13.72 -22.22
CA GLU A 116 15.68 12.71 -22.03
C GLU A 116 16.25 11.32 -22.35
N VAL A 117 16.14 10.37 -21.41
CA VAL A 117 16.09 8.94 -21.75
C VAL A 117 15.01 8.31 -20.88
N TYR A 118 13.79 8.29 -21.44
CA TYR A 118 12.63 7.63 -20.89
C TYR A 118 12.62 6.19 -21.40
N ASP A 119 13.43 5.30 -20.82
CA ASP A 119 13.29 3.87 -21.09
C ASP A 119 12.21 3.28 -20.16
N SER A 120 10.97 3.39 -20.63
CA SER A 120 9.84 2.62 -20.12
C SER A 120 9.07 2.05 -21.31
N ASP A 121 9.71 1.15 -22.07
CA ASP A 121 9.01 0.31 -23.02
C ASP A 121 8.58 -0.99 -22.34
N CYS A 122 7.35 -0.97 -21.82
CA CYS A 122 6.55 -2.17 -21.60
C CYS A 122 5.22 -1.96 -22.33
N THR A 123 5.33 -1.71 -23.63
CA THR A 123 4.20 -1.68 -24.57
C THR A 123 4.04 -3.08 -25.13
N VAL A 124 3.05 -3.82 -24.66
CA VAL A 124 2.66 -5.10 -25.26
C VAL A 124 1.71 -4.77 -26.41
N GLU A 125 2.24 -4.63 -27.63
CA GLU A 125 1.41 -4.60 -28.83
C GLU A 125 1.05 -6.04 -29.23
N LEU A 126 -0.19 -6.42 -28.94
CA LEU A 126 -0.89 -7.53 -29.58
C LEU A 126 -1.61 -6.97 -30.81
N LEU A 127 -1.38 -7.56 -31.99
CA LEU A 127 -2.19 -7.62 -33.23
C LEU A 127 -1.22 -8.07 -34.35
N GLU A 128 -1.53 -8.90 -35.34
CA GLU A 128 -2.64 -9.77 -35.72
C GLU A 128 -2.08 -10.66 -36.88
N GLY A 129 -2.78 -11.71 -37.29
CA GLY A 129 -2.23 -12.86 -38.01
C GLY A 129 -1.58 -12.64 -39.38
N GLU A 130 -0.69 -13.57 -39.74
CA GLU A 130 -0.30 -13.84 -41.12
C GLU A 130 -0.26 -15.37 -41.34
N GLU A 131 -1.18 -15.84 -42.18
CA GLU A 131 -1.29 -17.21 -42.70
C GLU A 131 -0.28 -17.43 -43.87
N PRO A 132 -0.03 -18.68 -44.31
CA PRO A 132 1.24 -19.12 -44.89
C PRO A 132 1.35 -18.85 -46.40
N SER A 133 2.57 -18.69 -46.91
CA SER A 133 2.86 -18.68 -48.35
C SER A 133 3.62 -19.94 -48.77
N GLU A 134 3.04 -20.66 -49.72
CA GLU A 134 3.58 -21.78 -50.48
C GLU A 134 4.82 -21.38 -51.31
N ASP A 135 5.84 -22.25 -51.31
CA ASP A 135 6.62 -22.65 -52.49
C ASP A 135 7.28 -24.02 -52.22
#